data_AF-A0A1G2SJK9-F1
#
_entry.id   AF-A0A1G2SJK9-F1
#
_cell.length_a   1.000
_cell.length_b   1.000
_cell.length_c   1.000
_cell.angle_alpha   90.00
_cell.angle_beta   90.00
_cell.angle_gamma   90.00
#
_symmetry.space_group_name_H-M   'P 1'
#
loop_
_entity.id
_entity.type
_entity.pdbx_description
1 polymer ?
#
loop_
_entity_poly.entity_id
_entity_poly.type
_entity_poly.pdbx_seq_one_letter_code
_entity_poly.pdbx_strand_id
1 'polypeptide(L)'
;MDEQNATQTPVQQPQNQGVQQDVAANVFDEKSGGIGPIVGVIIVVVLLIIGGVYYYMNMQGVAGPAMEVPTGADPTAEVLRQQSDSTNVADIEADLNSTNLDVLVEDIQAMELQLAQ
;
A
#
# COMPACT_ATOMS: atom_id res chain seq x y z
N MET A 1 26.15 49.85 -74.89
CA MET A 1 24.83 49.54 -75.45
C MET A 1 24.21 48.49 -74.54
N ASP A 2 24.07 48.77 -73.25
CA ASP A 2 23.05 49.64 -72.64
C ASP A 2 21.67 49.03 -72.81
N GLU A 3 21.14 48.45 -71.74
CA GLU A 3 19.76 48.69 -71.26
C GLU A 3 19.55 47.91 -69.95
N GLN A 4 19.90 48.59 -68.86
CA GLN A 4 19.39 48.31 -67.53
C GLN A 4 17.92 48.73 -67.53
N ASN A 5 16.98 47.78 -67.47
CA ASN A 5 15.57 48.09 -67.24
C ASN A 5 15.24 47.82 -65.77
N ALA A 6 15.44 48.85 -64.95
CA ALA A 6 14.97 48.93 -63.58
C ALA A 6 13.56 49.53 -63.58
N THR A 7 12.53 48.72 -63.33
CA THR A 7 11.18 49.22 -63.04
C THR A 7 10.93 49.11 -61.55
N GLN A 8 10.81 50.29 -60.93
CA GLN A 8 10.36 50.49 -59.56
C GLN A 8 8.83 50.64 -59.51
N THR A 9 8.19 49.77 -58.70
CA THR A 9 7.15 50.03 -57.68
C THR A 9 5.71 50.45 -58.08
N PRO A 10 4.69 49.94 -57.37
CA PRO A 10 4.10 50.78 -56.32
C PRO A 10 3.87 50.05 -54.99
N VAL A 11 4.24 50.76 -53.91
CA VAL A 11 4.00 50.45 -52.52
C VAL A 11 2.49 50.59 -52.26
N GLN A 12 1.87 49.58 -51.68
CA GLN A 12 0.54 49.71 -51.09
C GLN A 12 0.62 49.39 -49.60
N GLN A 13 0.33 50.40 -48.78
CA GLN A 13 -0.16 50.30 -47.41
C GLN A 13 -1.09 51.52 -47.22
N PRO A 14 -2.12 51.52 -46.34
CA PRO A 14 -2.42 50.55 -45.29
C PRO A 14 -3.91 50.12 -45.21
N GLN A 15 -4.22 49.01 -44.52
CA GLN A 15 -5.39 49.00 -43.65
C GLN A 15 -5.29 47.95 -42.53
N ASN A 16 -5.59 48.49 -41.36
CA ASN A 16 -5.62 47.91 -40.02
C ASN A 16 -6.92 47.09 -39.84
N GLN A 17 -6.95 46.23 -38.81
CA GLN A 17 -8.04 45.34 -38.34
C GLN A 17 -7.98 43.91 -38.92
N GLY A 18 -7.88 42.84 -38.14
CA GLY A 18 -8.07 42.69 -36.70
C GLY A 18 -7.12 41.66 -36.10
N VAL A 19 -6.78 41.91 -34.85
CA VAL A 19 -6.25 40.92 -33.92
C VAL A 19 -7.32 39.83 -33.78
N GLN A 20 -7.23 38.76 -34.56
CA GLN A 20 -7.88 37.49 -34.20
C GLN A 20 -6.91 36.78 -33.27
N GLN A 21 -6.93 37.27 -32.04
CA GLN A 21 -6.59 36.50 -30.86
C GLN A 21 -7.55 35.32 -30.84
N ASP A 22 -7.07 34.15 -31.28
CA ASP A 22 -7.81 32.90 -31.12
C ASP A 22 -7.82 32.61 -29.61
N VAL A 23 -8.89 33.08 -28.97
CA VAL A 23 -9.13 32.94 -27.55
C VAL A 23 -9.44 31.47 -27.32
N ALA A 24 -8.42 30.74 -26.85
CA ALA A 24 -8.54 29.54 -26.04
C ALA A 24 -9.85 28.75 -26.21
N ALA A 25 -9.88 27.84 -27.17
CA ALA A 25 -10.71 26.65 -27.02
C ALA A 25 -10.04 25.73 -25.99
N ASN A 26 -10.06 26.14 -24.72
CA ASN A 26 -9.90 25.21 -23.62
C ASN A 26 -11.19 24.38 -23.59
N VAL A 27 -11.24 23.37 -24.44
CA VAL A 27 -12.23 22.31 -24.36
C VAL A 27 -11.86 21.52 -23.12
N PHE A 28 -12.23 22.04 -21.95
CA PHE A 28 -12.41 21.20 -20.79
C PHE A 28 -13.50 20.22 -21.22
N ASP A 29 -13.10 18.98 -21.49
CA ASP A 29 -14.01 17.85 -21.55
C ASP A 29 -14.97 18.00 -20.37
N GLU A 30 -16.24 18.27 -20.66
CA GLU A 30 -17.29 18.23 -19.66
C GLU A 30 -17.22 16.83 -19.07
N LYS A 31 -16.76 16.75 -17.83
CA LYS A 31 -16.70 15.52 -17.05
C LYS A 31 -18.16 15.17 -16.76
N SER A 32 -18.83 14.59 -17.76
CA SER A 32 -20.19 14.11 -17.64
C SER A 32 -20.20 13.17 -16.44
N GLY A 33 -20.92 13.57 -15.40
CA GLY A 33 -21.07 12.80 -14.18
C GLY A 33 -21.80 11.51 -14.51
N GLY A 34 -21.05 10.52 -14.97
CA GLY A 34 -21.58 9.22 -15.30
C GLY A 34 -22.19 8.58 -14.06
N ILE A 35 -23.28 7.85 -14.25
CA ILE A 35 -23.93 7.06 -13.18
C ILE A 35 -23.01 5.90 -12.73
N GLY A 36 -22.02 5.52 -13.54
CA GLY A 36 -21.07 4.43 -13.27
C GLY A 36 -20.32 4.55 -11.94
N PRO A 37 -19.60 5.66 -11.67
CA PRO A 37 -18.96 5.90 -10.38
C PRO A 37 -19.91 5.80 -9.18
N ILE A 38 -21.14 6.32 -9.30
CA ILE A 38 -22.14 6.28 -8.22
C ILE A 38 -22.55 4.84 -7.94
N VAL A 39 -22.84 4.06 -8.98
CA VAL A 39 -23.18 2.63 -8.84
C VAL A 39 -22.00 1.84 -8.28
N GLY A 40 -20.77 2.15 -8.69
CA GLY A 40 -19.56 1.53 -8.16
C GLY A 40 -19.40 1.74 -6.65
N VAL A 41 -19.59 2.97 -6.18
CA VAL A 41 -19.52 3.28 -4.74
C VAL A 41 -20.61 2.53 -3.96
N ILE A 42 -21.83 2.45 -4.48
CA ILE A 42 -22.92 1.73 -3.82
C ILE A 42 -22.57 0.25 -3.64
N ILE A 43 -22.01 -0.41 -4.66
CA ILE A 43 -21.60 -1.82 -4.57
C ILE A 43 -20.53 -2.01 -3.49
N VAL A 44 -19.51 -1.14 -3.46
CA VAL A 44 -18.44 -1.21 -2.45
C VAL A 44 -19.00 -1.05 -1.05
N VAL A 45 -19.92 -0.09 -0.83
CA VAL A 45 -20.56 0.13 0.47
C VAL A 45 -21.35 -1.09 0.92
N VAL A 46 -22.13 -1.72 0.02
CA VAL A 46 -22.89 -2.95 0.33
C VAL A 46 -21.94 -4.09 0.72
N LEU A 47 -20.83 -4.27 0.00
CA LEU A 47 -19.83 -5.29 0.34
C LEU A 47 -19.18 -5.03 1.70
N LEU A 48 -18.90 -3.78 2.06
CA LEU A 48 -18.35 -3.43 3.37
C LEU A 48 -19.34 -3.68 4.51
N ILE A 49 -20.64 -3.42 4.31
CA ILE A 49 -21.66 -3.72 5.31
C ILE A 49 -21.78 -5.23 5.52
N ILE A 50 -21.87 -6.01 4.44
CA ILE A 50 -21.96 -7.48 4.53
C ILE A 50 -20.69 -8.06 5.15
N GLY A 51 -19.52 -7.63 4.69
CA GLY A 51 -18.23 -8.07 5.22
C GLY A 51 -18.04 -7.68 6.68
N GLY A 52 -18.42 -6.46 7.06
CA GLY A 52 -18.35 -5.97 8.44
C GLY A 52 -19.29 -6.73 9.38
N VAL A 53 -20.54 -6.97 8.97
CA VAL A 53 -21.50 -7.76 9.74
C VAL A 53 -21.03 -9.21 9.86
N TYR A 54 -20.55 -9.81 8.76
CA TYR A 54 -20.00 -11.18 8.78
C TYR A 54 -18.81 -11.28 9.74
N TYR A 55 -17.86 -10.35 9.66
CA TYR A 55 -16.71 -10.31 10.56
C TYR A 55 -17.14 -10.16 12.04
N TYR A 56 -18.04 -9.22 12.32
CA TYR A 56 -18.54 -8.96 13.68
C TYR A 56 -19.31 -10.14 14.27
N MET A 57 -20.10 -10.86 13.48
CA MET A 57 -20.83 -12.06 13.92
C MET A 57 -19.88 -13.23 14.17
N ASN A 58 -18.86 -13.41 13.33
CA ASN A 58 -17.88 -14.47 13.52
C ASN A 58 -16.94 -14.21 14.70
N MET A 59 -16.65 -12.96 15.08
CA MET A 59 -15.90 -12.66 16.31
C MET A 59 -16.61 -13.14 17.58
N GLN A 60 -17.94 -13.11 17.63
CA GLN A 60 -18.69 -13.55 18.82
C GLN A 60 -18.78 -15.08 18.95
N GLY A 61 -18.55 -15.82 17.86
CA GLY A 61 -18.53 -17.29 17.85
C GLY A 61 -17.17 -17.90 18.21
N VAL A 62 -16.11 -17.08 18.31
CA VAL A 62 -14.76 -17.51 18.72
C VAL A 62 -14.50 -17.07 20.16
N ALA A 63 -15.44 -17.35 21.07
CA ALA A 63 -15.04 -17.65 22.43
C ALA A 63 -14.57 -19.11 22.47
N GLY A 64 -13.41 -19.36 21.84
CA GLY A 64 -12.63 -20.54 22.20
C GLY A 64 -12.36 -20.51 23.71
N PRO A 65 -12.11 -21.65 24.37
CA PRO A 65 -11.72 -21.65 25.77
C PRO A 65 -10.61 -20.61 25.93
N ALA A 66 -10.80 -19.65 26.82
CA ALA A 66 -9.75 -18.71 27.16
C ALA A 66 -8.56 -19.56 27.58
N MET A 67 -7.58 -19.68 26.69
CA MET A 67 -6.31 -20.29 27.03
C MET A 67 -5.72 -19.32 28.05
N GLU A 68 -5.73 -19.73 29.32
CA GLU A 68 -4.98 -19.04 30.35
C GLU A 68 -3.52 -19.11 29.90
N VAL A 69 -3.04 -18.03 29.27
CA VAL A 69 -1.62 -17.85 29.06
C VAL A 69 -1.03 -17.77 30.47
N PRO A 70 -0.16 -18.70 30.87
CA PRO A 70 0.47 -18.63 32.18
C PRO A 70 1.11 -17.25 32.32
N THR A 71 0.69 -16.48 33.32
CA THR A 71 1.24 -15.14 33.59
C THR A 71 2.62 -15.20 34.24
N GLY A 72 3.21 -16.40 34.34
CA GLY A 72 4.57 -16.62 34.76
C GLY A 72 5.56 -16.31 33.62
N ALA A 73 6.79 -15.93 33.99
CA ALA A 73 7.87 -15.84 33.03
C ALA A 73 8.08 -17.23 32.41
N ASP A 74 7.90 -17.32 31.09
CA ASP A 74 8.24 -18.51 30.32
C ASP A 74 9.79 -18.61 30.30
N PRO A 75 10.38 -19.61 30.98
CA PRO A 75 11.82 -19.77 31.05
C PRO A 75 12.42 -20.02 29.66
N THR A 76 11.67 -20.65 28.75
CA THR A 76 12.08 -20.89 27.37
C THR A 76 12.13 -19.59 26.59
N ALA A 77 11.13 -18.73 26.76
CA ALA A 77 11.14 -17.39 26.16
C ALA A 77 12.29 -16.54 26.70
N GLU A 78 12.61 -16.62 27.99
CA GLU A 78 13.72 -15.85 28.58
C GLU A 78 15.09 -16.27 28.01
N VAL A 79 15.30 -17.58 27.78
CA VAL A 79 16.52 -18.09 27.16
C VAL A 79 16.66 -17.61 25.71
N LEU A 80 15.56 -17.62 24.94
CA LEU A 80 15.57 -17.16 23.54
C LEU A 80 15.76 -15.64 23.43
N ARG A 81 15.30 -14.86 24.43
CA ARG A 81 15.45 -13.40 24.47
C ARG A 81 16.88 -12.94 24.79
N GLN A 82 17.73 -13.82 25.31
CA GLN A 82 19.13 -13.52 25.59
C GLN A 82 20.04 -13.59 24.35
N GLN A 83 19.48 -13.85 23.16
CA GLN A 83 20.20 -13.72 21.89
C GLN A 83 20.66 -12.28 21.66
N SER A 84 21.75 -12.10 20.92
CA SER A 84 22.33 -10.76 20.76
C SER A 84 21.48 -9.87 19.84
N ASP A 85 21.50 -8.56 20.10
CA ASP A 85 20.90 -7.54 19.24
C ASP A 85 21.84 -7.10 18.10
N SER A 86 22.95 -7.83 17.87
CA SER A 86 23.96 -7.41 16.90
C SER A 86 23.43 -7.47 15.47
N THR A 87 23.80 -6.46 14.69
CA THR A 87 23.54 -6.39 13.24
C THR A 87 24.78 -6.76 12.42
N ASN A 88 25.86 -7.16 13.08
CA ASN A 88 27.07 -7.64 12.42
C ASN A 88 26.88 -9.09 11.94
N VAL A 89 27.29 -9.38 10.71
CA VAL A 89 27.15 -10.71 10.11
C VAL A 89 27.90 -11.79 10.91
N ALA A 90 29.09 -11.50 11.41
CA ALA A 90 29.88 -12.48 12.18
C ALA A 90 29.21 -12.82 13.52
N ASP A 91 28.57 -11.84 14.15
CA ASP A 91 27.86 -12.03 15.41
C ASP A 91 26.56 -12.81 15.18
N ILE A 92 25.84 -12.56 14.09
CA ILE A 92 24.64 -13.33 13.70
C ILE A 92 25.00 -14.80 13.44
N GLU A 93 26.11 -15.06 12.74
CA GLU A 93 26.58 -16.44 12.52
C GLU A 93 26.94 -17.14 13.84
N ALA A 94 27.55 -16.41 14.78
CA ALA A 94 27.83 -16.94 16.12
C ALA A 94 26.54 -17.22 16.91
N ASP A 95 25.58 -16.29 16.88
CA ASP A 95 24.29 -16.40 17.56
C ASP A 95 23.51 -17.61 17.04
N LEU A 96 23.42 -17.79 15.72
CA LEU A 96 22.74 -18.95 15.10
C LEU A 96 23.39 -20.28 15.49
N ASN A 97 24.72 -20.33 15.58
CA ASN A 97 25.44 -21.54 16.00
C ASN A 97 25.31 -21.82 17.51
N SER A 98 25.14 -20.77 18.32
CA SER A 98 24.97 -20.88 19.77
C SER A 98 23.51 -21.02 20.23
N THR A 99 22.56 -20.85 19.31
CA THR A 99 21.12 -20.91 19.63
C THR A 99 20.77 -22.29 20.16
N ASN A 100 20.44 -22.35 21.45
CA ASN A 100 20.06 -23.59 22.12
C ASN A 100 18.56 -23.84 21.96
N LEU A 101 18.21 -24.86 21.16
CA LEU A 101 16.82 -25.29 20.94
C LEU A 101 16.42 -26.48 21.83
N ASP A 102 17.33 -27.03 22.63
CA ASP A 102 17.06 -28.18 23.50
C ASP A 102 15.97 -27.85 24.52
N VAL A 103 15.97 -26.60 25.02
CA VAL A 103 14.95 -26.10 25.95
C VAL A 103 13.55 -26.08 25.30
N LEU A 104 13.46 -25.75 24.01
CA LEU A 104 12.18 -25.75 23.28
C LEU A 104 11.67 -27.17 23.07
N VAL A 105 12.58 -28.12 22.82
CA VAL A 105 12.24 -29.55 22.68
C VAL A 105 11.75 -30.11 24.02
N GLU A 106 12.38 -29.76 25.13
CA GLU A 106 11.96 -30.17 26.47
C GLU A 106 10.58 -29.62 26.84
N ASP A 107 10.32 -28.34 26.53
CA ASP A 107 9.03 -27.69 26.78
C ASP A 107 7.89 -28.34 25.98
N ILE A 108 8.13 -28.66 24.69
CA ILE A 108 7.14 -29.37 23.85
C ILE A 108 6.83 -30.75 24.43
N GLN A 109 7.86 -31.50 24.86
CA GLN A 109 7.66 -32.82 25.47
C GLN A 109 6.87 -32.74 26.79
N ALA A 110 7.12 -31.70 27.60
CA ALA A 110 6.38 -31.47 28.83
C ALA A 110 4.90 -31.17 28.56
N MET A 111 4.59 -30.35 27.55
CA MET A 111 3.20 -30.09 27.13
C MET A 111 2.50 -31.35 26.62
N GLU A 112 3.16 -32.15 25.78
CA GLU A 112 2.61 -33.41 25.27
C GLU A 112 2.27 -34.39 26.41
N LEU A 113 3.14 -34.50 27.41
CA LEU A 113 2.92 -35.36 28.58
C LEU A 113 1.75 -34.88 29.46
N GLN A 114 1.53 -33.57 29.52
CA GLN A 114 0.41 -32.99 30.27
C GLN A 114 -0.93 -33.21 29.57
N LEU A 115 -0.97 -33.18 28.23
CA LEU A 115 -2.16 -33.44 27.42
C LEU A 115 -2.56 -34.93 27.38
N ALA A 116 -1.62 -35.83 27.67
CA ALA A 116 -1.86 -37.27 27.70
C ALA A 116 -2.45 -37.80 29.03
N GLN A 117 -2.67 -36.92 30.02
CA GLN A 117 -3.29 -37.23 31.32
C GLN A 117 -4.74 -36.74 31.37
#